data_AF-A0A229XUK9-F1
#
_entry.id   AF-A0A229XUK9-F1
#
_cell.length_a   1.000
_cell.length_b   1.000
_cell.length_c   1.000
_cell.angle_alpha   90.00
_cell.angle_beta   90.00
_cell.angle_gamma   90.00
#
_symmetry.space_group_name_H-M   'P 1'
#
loop_
_entity.id
_entity.type
_entity.pdbx_description
1 polymer ?
#
loop_
_entity_poly.entity_id
_entity_poly.type
_entity_poly.pdbx_seq_one_letter_code
_entity_poly.pdbx_strand_id
1 'polypeptide(L)'
;MSNDPRLVSSIPEFIARYKENYVEGWAELWDKSEGKPLPFDRGFPNPALEDTLIEKRDIIGDPIGRDAQGNTYRKKALVPGCGRGVDVLLLASFGYDAYGLEYSATAVKVCKEEQAKNGDKYPVRDAEIGQGKITYVQGDFFKDTWLEKLQLPRNSFDLIYDYTFFCALDPSMRPQWALRHTQLLADSPRGHLICLEFPRHKDTSLQGPPWASTSEAYMAHLNHPGEEIPYDANRQCSIDPSKAPSPQGLERVAYWQPARTHEVGIVEGEVQDRVSIWRRPN
;
A
#
# COMPACT_ATOMS: atom_id res chain seq x y z
N MET A 1 2.34 33.79 1.04
CA MET A 1 3.35 32.98 0.33
C MET A 1 4.53 32.79 1.25
N SER A 2 4.67 31.60 1.83
CA SER A 2 5.86 31.17 2.57
C SER A 2 6.04 29.69 2.28
N ASN A 3 6.69 29.36 1.16
CA ASN A 3 7.29 28.04 1.01
C ASN A 3 8.50 28.04 1.94
N ASP A 4 8.37 27.50 3.15
CA ASP A 4 9.53 27.29 4.02
C ASP A 4 10.41 26.20 3.37
N PRO A 5 11.61 26.53 2.86
CA PRO A 5 12.48 25.56 2.19
C PRO A 5 12.97 24.46 3.14
N ARG A 6 12.86 24.67 4.46
CA ARG A 6 13.35 23.76 5.50
C ARG A 6 12.41 22.59 5.77
N LEU A 7 11.15 22.64 5.30
CA LEU A 7 10.24 21.50 5.46
C LEU A 7 10.53 20.37 4.47
N VAL A 8 11.11 20.72 3.32
CA VAL A 8 11.32 19.81 2.20
C VAL A 8 12.71 19.14 2.27
N SER A 9 13.66 19.70 3.03
CA SER A 9 15.08 19.31 2.92
C SER A 9 15.48 18.00 3.58
N SER A 10 14.63 17.34 4.39
CA SER A 10 14.54 15.87 4.37
C SER A 10 13.31 15.38 5.17
N ILE A 11 12.34 14.78 4.48
CA ILE A 11 11.26 14.02 5.13
C ILE A 11 11.81 13.02 6.18
N PRO A 12 12.94 12.31 5.94
CA PRO A 12 13.65 11.55 6.95
C PRO A 12 13.86 12.26 8.30
N GLU A 13 14.54 13.40 8.31
CA GLU A 13 14.83 14.13 9.56
C GLU A 13 13.57 14.72 10.18
N PHE A 14 12.55 15.02 9.37
CA PHE A 14 11.27 15.49 9.89
C PHE A 14 10.56 14.38 10.66
N ILE A 15 10.36 13.21 10.04
CA ILE A 15 9.66 12.06 10.63
C ILE A 15 10.43 11.49 11.82
N ALA A 16 11.77 11.48 11.78
CA ALA A 16 12.61 10.97 12.87
C ALA A 16 12.39 11.67 14.22
N ARG A 17 11.86 12.91 14.23
CA ARG A 17 11.56 13.66 15.46
C ARG A 17 10.40 13.07 16.26
N TYR A 18 9.52 12.31 15.61
CA TYR A 18 8.28 11.81 16.21
C TYR A 18 8.43 10.42 16.82
N LYS A 19 9.49 9.66 16.48
CA LYS A 19 9.75 8.31 17.02
C LYS A 19 8.46 7.44 16.96
N GLU A 20 8.00 6.94 18.10
CA GLU A 20 6.77 6.14 18.27
C GLU A 20 5.49 6.88 17.85
N ASN A 21 5.49 8.22 17.86
CA ASN A 21 4.36 9.05 17.44
C ASN A 21 4.38 9.35 15.92
N TYR A 22 4.93 8.45 15.10
CA TYR A 22 5.09 8.64 13.65
C TYR A 22 3.81 9.12 12.93
N VAL A 23 2.63 8.71 13.41
CA VAL A 23 1.31 9.16 12.92
C VAL A 23 1.16 10.68 12.97
N GLU A 24 1.60 11.30 14.07
CA GLU A 24 1.57 12.76 14.25
C GLU A 24 2.52 13.44 13.26
N GLY A 25 3.68 12.84 13.01
CA GLY A 25 4.65 13.34 12.02
C GLY A 25 4.10 13.35 10.60
N TRP A 26 3.47 12.26 10.16
CA TRP A 26 2.84 12.22 8.83
C TRP A 26 1.67 13.19 8.72
N ALA A 27 0.85 13.31 9.77
CA ALA A 27 -0.25 14.27 9.81
C ALA A 27 0.25 15.72 9.70
N GLU A 28 1.26 16.08 10.49
CA GLU A 28 1.83 17.42 10.48
C GLU A 28 2.51 17.76 9.15
N LEU A 29 3.14 16.78 8.49
CA LEU A 29 3.73 16.98 7.16
C LEU A 29 2.66 17.39 6.13
N TRP A 30 1.52 16.71 6.13
CA TRP A 30 0.38 17.06 5.29
C TRP A 30 -0.23 18.40 5.65
N ASP A 31 -0.41 18.70 6.93
CA ASP A 31 -0.96 19.98 7.39
C ASP A 31 -0.08 21.15 6.94
N LYS A 32 1.24 21.02 7.11
CA LYS A 32 2.22 22.04 6.69
C LYS A 32 2.36 22.16 5.17
N SER A 33 2.04 21.11 4.41
CA SER A 33 1.96 21.18 2.95
C SER A 33 0.75 21.99 2.47
N GLU A 34 -0.25 22.23 3.34
CA GLU A 34 -1.54 22.81 2.99
C GLU A 34 -2.22 22.05 1.82
N GLY A 35 -2.02 20.73 1.77
CA GLY A 35 -2.54 19.85 0.71
C GLY A 35 -1.80 19.92 -0.64
N LYS A 36 -0.74 20.73 -0.75
CA LYS A 36 0.13 20.77 -1.93
C LYS A 36 0.85 19.43 -2.10
N PRO A 37 1.19 19.04 -3.34
CA PRO A 37 1.93 17.80 -3.58
C PRO A 37 3.23 17.74 -2.76
N LEU A 38 3.40 16.62 -2.04
CA LEU A 38 4.61 16.29 -1.32
C LEU A 38 5.58 15.51 -2.24
N PRO A 39 6.89 15.42 -1.93
CA PRO A 39 7.88 14.74 -2.79
C PRO A 39 7.56 13.28 -3.19
N PHE A 40 6.77 12.55 -2.39
CA PHE A 40 6.32 11.19 -2.69
C PHE A 40 5.05 11.14 -3.55
N ASP A 41 4.30 12.24 -3.64
CA ASP A 41 3.05 12.35 -4.37
C ASP A 41 3.32 12.51 -5.87
N ARG A 42 2.88 11.52 -6.66
CA ARG A 42 3.06 11.50 -8.12
C ARG A 42 1.89 12.08 -8.89
N GLY A 43 0.74 12.31 -8.23
CA GLY A 43 -0.46 12.86 -8.86
C GLY A 43 -1.22 11.92 -9.78
N PHE A 44 -0.78 10.68 -9.98
CA PHE A 44 -1.47 9.63 -10.74
C PHE A 44 -1.06 8.24 -10.21
N PRO A 45 -1.84 7.18 -10.48
CA PRO A 45 -1.53 5.82 -10.03
C PRO A 45 -0.25 5.31 -10.67
N ASN A 46 0.47 4.43 -9.98
CA ASN A 46 1.60 3.74 -10.63
C ASN A 46 1.06 2.88 -11.79
N PRO A 47 1.56 3.02 -13.03
CA PRO A 47 1.06 2.26 -14.18
C PRO A 47 1.17 0.73 -13.97
N ALA A 48 2.11 0.27 -13.14
CA ALA A 48 2.23 -1.13 -12.79
C ALA A 48 0.96 -1.69 -12.12
N LEU A 49 0.19 -0.88 -11.37
CA LEU A 49 -1.07 -1.33 -10.76
C LEU A 49 -2.12 -1.60 -11.85
N GLU A 50 -2.30 -0.69 -12.80
CA GLU A 50 -3.25 -0.88 -13.91
C GLU A 50 -2.89 -2.12 -14.72
N ASP A 51 -1.61 -2.26 -15.10
CA ASP A 51 -1.11 -3.42 -15.85
C ASP A 51 -1.36 -4.71 -15.03
N THR A 52 -1.15 -4.70 -13.71
CA THR A 52 -1.43 -5.85 -12.83
C THR A 52 -2.91 -6.25 -12.83
N LEU A 53 -3.82 -5.28 -12.71
CA LEU A 53 -5.28 -5.53 -12.68
C LEU A 53 -5.81 -6.10 -14.01
N ILE A 54 -5.09 -5.88 -15.10
CA ILE A 54 -5.40 -6.43 -16.43
C ILE A 54 -4.75 -7.79 -16.61
N GLU A 55 -3.44 -7.88 -16.40
CA GLU A 55 -2.63 -9.04 -16.80
C GLU A 55 -2.66 -10.19 -15.81
N LYS A 56 -3.00 -9.94 -14.53
CA LYS A 56 -2.97 -10.95 -13.46
C LYS A 56 -4.37 -11.37 -12.99
N ARG A 57 -5.40 -11.17 -13.82
CA ARG A 57 -6.79 -11.56 -13.51
C ARG A 57 -6.96 -13.06 -13.23
N ASP A 58 -6.13 -13.90 -13.84
CA ASP A 58 -6.07 -15.34 -13.56
C ASP A 58 -5.66 -15.65 -12.11
N ILE A 59 -4.94 -14.73 -11.46
CA ILE A 59 -4.49 -14.84 -10.07
C ILE A 59 -5.46 -14.11 -9.13
N ILE A 60 -5.71 -12.82 -9.33
CA ILE A 60 -6.48 -11.98 -8.39
C ILE A 60 -8.01 -12.08 -8.61
N GLY A 61 -8.43 -12.63 -9.75
CA GLY A 61 -9.83 -12.76 -10.17
C GLY A 61 -10.50 -11.44 -10.55
N ASP A 62 -11.76 -11.52 -10.95
CA ASP A 62 -12.59 -10.36 -11.29
C ASP A 62 -12.98 -9.53 -10.06
N PRO A 63 -13.35 -8.25 -10.22
CA PRO A 63 -13.78 -7.35 -9.13
C PRO A 63 -15.15 -7.74 -8.55
N ILE A 64 -15.84 -8.72 -9.15
CA ILE A 64 -17.08 -9.32 -8.63
C ILE A 64 -16.77 -10.71 -8.09
N GLY A 65 -17.06 -10.91 -6.80
CA GLY A 65 -16.98 -12.21 -6.14
C GLY A 65 -18.34 -12.89 -6.04
N ARG A 66 -18.33 -14.16 -5.62
CA ARG A 66 -19.53 -14.91 -5.22
C ARG A 66 -19.36 -15.44 -3.80
N ASP A 67 -20.39 -15.31 -2.98
CA ASP A 67 -20.40 -15.90 -1.64
C ASP A 67 -20.74 -17.39 -1.69
N ALA A 68 -20.74 -18.06 -0.53
CA ALA A 68 -21.06 -19.49 -0.43
C ALA A 68 -22.49 -19.82 -0.86
N GLN A 69 -23.38 -18.84 -0.90
CA GLN A 69 -24.77 -18.95 -1.32
C GLN A 69 -24.95 -18.63 -2.82
N GLY A 70 -23.86 -18.26 -3.51
CA GLY A 70 -23.87 -17.93 -4.94
C GLY A 70 -24.27 -16.49 -5.25
N ASN A 71 -24.50 -15.64 -4.24
CA ASN A 71 -24.81 -14.23 -4.46
C ASN A 71 -23.56 -13.50 -4.91
N THR A 72 -23.73 -12.63 -5.90
CA THR A 72 -22.66 -11.76 -6.38
C THR A 72 -22.45 -10.58 -5.44
N TYR A 73 -21.19 -10.24 -5.18
CA TYR A 73 -20.84 -9.03 -4.44
C TYR A 73 -19.65 -8.34 -5.10
N ARG A 74 -19.53 -7.03 -4.89
CA ARG A 74 -18.35 -6.28 -5.30
C ARG A 74 -17.22 -6.50 -4.30
N LYS A 75 -16.06 -6.94 -4.79
CA LYS A 75 -14.86 -7.13 -3.99
C LYS A 75 -14.38 -5.81 -3.39
N LYS A 76 -13.81 -5.88 -2.18
CA LYS A 76 -13.29 -4.71 -1.46
C LYS A 76 -11.78 -4.59 -1.65
N ALA A 77 -11.32 -3.40 -2.04
CA ALA A 77 -9.91 -3.10 -2.22
C ALA A 77 -9.44 -2.02 -1.22
N LEU A 78 -8.33 -2.25 -0.53
CA LEU A 78 -7.74 -1.29 0.42
C LEU A 78 -6.41 -0.73 -0.12
N VAL A 79 -6.23 0.58 0.00
CA VAL A 79 -4.94 1.27 -0.16
C VAL A 79 -4.57 1.90 1.19
N PRO A 80 -3.65 1.28 1.96
CA PRO A 80 -3.15 1.85 3.20
C PRO A 80 -2.13 2.97 2.93
N GLY A 81 -2.20 4.05 3.70
CA GLY A 81 -1.37 5.23 3.46
C GLY A 81 -1.65 5.85 2.09
N CYS A 82 -2.92 6.01 1.73
CA CYS A 82 -3.32 6.33 0.36
C CYS A 82 -2.90 7.73 -0.13
N GLY A 83 -2.44 8.62 0.77
CA GLY A 83 -1.96 9.95 0.41
C GLY A 83 -3.03 10.77 -0.33
N ARG A 84 -2.80 11.05 -1.62
CA ARG A 84 -3.76 11.77 -2.48
C ARG A 84 -4.92 10.90 -2.99
N GLY A 85 -4.86 9.59 -2.82
CA GLY A 85 -5.97 8.67 -3.13
C GLY A 85 -6.09 8.26 -4.60
N VAL A 86 -5.10 8.55 -5.45
CA VAL A 86 -5.16 8.25 -6.89
C VAL A 86 -5.31 6.75 -7.19
N ASP A 87 -4.63 5.87 -6.44
CA ASP A 87 -4.77 4.42 -6.62
C ASP A 87 -6.18 3.92 -6.21
N VAL A 88 -6.84 4.61 -5.27
CA VAL A 88 -8.23 4.31 -4.86
C VAL A 88 -9.19 4.62 -6.01
N LEU A 89 -8.97 5.72 -6.73
CA LEU A 89 -9.75 6.08 -7.93
C LEU A 89 -9.57 5.04 -9.04
N LEU A 90 -8.33 4.58 -9.27
CA LEU A 90 -8.05 3.53 -10.24
C LEU A 90 -8.78 2.23 -9.89
N LEU A 91 -8.64 1.75 -8.65
CA LEU A 91 -9.32 0.53 -8.20
C LEU A 91 -10.84 0.62 -8.33
N ALA A 92 -11.43 1.77 -7.98
CA ALA A 92 -12.87 1.99 -8.18
C ALA A 92 -13.28 1.96 -9.66
N SER A 93 -12.44 2.48 -10.57
CA SER A 93 -12.68 2.43 -12.01
C SER A 93 -12.67 1.02 -12.59
N PHE A 94 -11.89 0.11 -11.96
CA PHE A 94 -11.91 -1.33 -12.22
C PHE A 94 -13.07 -2.05 -11.55
N GLY A 95 -13.95 -1.33 -10.84
CA GLY A 95 -15.14 -1.89 -10.24
C GLY A 95 -14.95 -2.50 -8.86
N TYR A 96 -13.87 -2.20 -8.13
CA TYR A 96 -13.77 -2.58 -6.71
C TYR A 96 -14.46 -1.54 -5.81
N ASP A 97 -15.09 -1.97 -4.71
CA ASP A 97 -15.37 -1.03 -3.61
C ASP A 97 -14.03 -0.66 -2.97
N ALA A 98 -13.54 0.54 -3.27
CA ALA A 98 -12.19 0.97 -2.97
C ALA A 98 -12.14 1.86 -1.71
N TYR A 99 -11.19 1.55 -0.84
CA TYR A 99 -11.00 2.18 0.46
C TYR A 99 -9.59 2.78 0.53
N GLY A 100 -9.50 4.10 0.74
CA GLY A 100 -8.24 4.76 1.07
C GLY A 100 -8.16 5.02 2.57
N LEU A 101 -7.14 4.45 3.22
CA LEU A 101 -6.86 4.69 4.63
C LEU A 101 -5.68 5.65 4.77
N GLU A 102 -5.85 6.70 5.56
CA GLU A 102 -4.83 7.74 5.74
C GLU A 102 -4.88 8.32 7.14
N TYR A 103 -3.72 8.64 7.72
CA TYR A 103 -3.61 9.21 9.06
C TYR A 103 -4.08 10.67 9.09
N SER A 104 -3.67 11.43 8.07
CA SER A 104 -3.89 12.87 8.01
C SER A 104 -5.31 13.22 7.59
N ALA A 105 -6.00 14.01 8.41
CA ALA A 105 -7.28 14.61 8.04
C ALA A 105 -7.14 15.51 6.79
N THR A 106 -6.02 16.23 6.67
CA THR A 106 -5.70 17.07 5.51
C THR A 106 -5.52 16.21 4.26
N ALA A 107 -4.81 15.10 4.31
CA ALA A 107 -4.68 14.19 3.17
C ALA A 107 -6.02 13.54 2.77
N VAL A 108 -6.89 13.19 3.72
CA VAL A 108 -8.26 12.73 3.42
C VAL A 108 -9.09 13.82 2.74
N LYS A 109 -8.92 15.09 3.11
CA LYS A 109 -9.53 16.23 2.38
C LYS A 109 -8.99 16.31 0.97
N VAL A 110 -7.67 16.19 0.79
CA VAL A 110 -7.00 16.15 -0.52
C VAL A 110 -7.53 15.01 -1.38
N CYS A 111 -7.75 13.81 -0.83
CA CYS A 111 -8.35 12.69 -1.55
C CYS A 111 -9.73 13.03 -2.15
N LYS A 112 -10.58 13.71 -1.37
CA LYS A 112 -11.92 14.13 -1.82
C LYS A 112 -11.85 15.23 -2.87
N GLU A 113 -10.92 16.16 -2.72
CA GLU A 113 -10.68 17.22 -3.72
C GLU A 113 -10.13 16.63 -5.03
N GLU A 114 -9.20 15.67 -4.94
CA GLU A 114 -8.68 14.93 -6.09
C GLU A 114 -9.78 14.15 -6.81
N GLN A 115 -10.61 13.42 -6.07
CA GLN A 115 -11.78 12.72 -6.63
C GLN A 115 -12.70 13.70 -7.37
N ALA A 116 -13.05 14.83 -6.75
CA ALA A 116 -13.96 15.81 -7.35
C ALA A 116 -13.36 16.48 -8.60
N LYS A 117 -12.04 16.70 -8.63
CA LYS A 117 -11.35 17.39 -9.71
C LYS A 117 -10.97 16.47 -10.88
N ASN A 118 -10.58 15.24 -10.57
CA ASN A 118 -9.89 14.36 -11.50
C ASN A 118 -10.53 12.96 -11.60
N GLY A 119 -11.68 12.71 -10.94
CA GLY A 119 -12.38 11.42 -10.99
C GLY A 119 -12.71 10.96 -12.41
N ASP A 120 -13.08 11.88 -13.30
CA ASP A 120 -13.41 11.58 -14.70
C ASP A 120 -12.22 11.07 -15.53
N LYS A 121 -10.98 11.23 -15.03
CA LYS A 121 -9.79 10.65 -15.66
C LYS A 121 -9.69 9.13 -15.49
N TYR A 122 -10.53 8.55 -14.63
CA TYR A 122 -10.56 7.11 -14.34
C TYR A 122 -11.89 6.50 -14.82
N PRO A 123 -12.08 6.36 -16.14
CA PRO A 123 -13.33 5.85 -16.69
C PRO A 123 -13.55 4.40 -16.26
N VAL A 124 -14.83 4.04 -16.12
CA VAL A 124 -15.27 2.68 -15.85
C VAL A 124 -14.66 1.71 -16.88
N ARG A 125 -13.95 0.69 -16.40
CA ARG A 125 -13.26 -0.29 -17.26
C ARG A 125 -14.17 -1.40 -17.77
N ASP A 126 -15.28 -1.62 -17.08
CA ASP A 126 -16.31 -2.59 -17.46
C ASP A 126 -17.69 -1.98 -17.18
N ALA A 127 -18.44 -1.71 -18.25
CA ALA A 127 -19.73 -1.04 -18.18
C ALA A 127 -20.83 -1.86 -17.50
N GLU A 128 -20.73 -3.20 -17.51
CA GLU A 128 -21.69 -4.08 -16.84
C GLU A 128 -21.49 -4.06 -15.32
N ILE A 129 -20.23 -3.92 -14.90
CA ILE A 129 -19.85 -3.86 -13.48
C ILE A 129 -20.01 -2.44 -12.92
N GLY A 130 -19.73 -1.42 -13.72
CA GLY A 130 -19.77 -0.02 -13.30
C GLY A 130 -18.64 0.36 -12.33
N GLN A 131 -18.60 1.64 -11.95
CA GLN A 131 -17.66 2.14 -10.96
C GLN A 131 -18.01 1.59 -9.56
N GLY A 132 -17.00 1.15 -8.82
CA GLY A 132 -17.18 0.78 -7.42
C GLY A 132 -17.25 1.98 -6.48
N LYS A 133 -17.67 1.75 -5.24
CA LYS A 133 -17.76 2.83 -4.24
C LYS A 133 -16.35 3.28 -3.83
N ILE A 134 -16.15 4.59 -3.74
CA ILE A 134 -14.92 5.19 -3.19
C ILE A 134 -15.18 5.63 -1.74
N THR A 135 -14.34 5.18 -0.81
CA THR A 135 -14.42 5.56 0.60
C THR A 135 -13.05 5.98 1.12
N TYR A 136 -12.90 7.24 1.53
CA TYR A 136 -11.71 7.71 2.25
C TYR A 136 -11.97 7.77 3.74
N VAL A 137 -11.11 7.13 4.53
CA VAL A 137 -11.23 7.07 5.99
C VAL A 137 -9.94 7.57 6.64
N GLN A 138 -10.10 8.50 7.57
CA GLN A 138 -9.02 8.88 8.46
C GLN A 138 -8.85 7.80 9.54
N GLY A 139 -7.66 7.26 9.70
CA GLY A 139 -7.40 6.24 10.71
C GLY A 139 -5.96 5.75 10.75
N ASP A 140 -5.66 4.98 11.78
CA ASP A 140 -4.38 4.32 11.96
C ASP A 140 -4.42 2.90 11.41
N PHE A 141 -3.56 2.58 10.44
CA PHE A 141 -3.47 1.25 9.84
C PHE A 141 -3.40 0.13 10.87
N PHE A 142 -2.70 0.34 11.98
CA PHE A 142 -2.48 -0.68 13.01
C PHE A 142 -3.61 -0.78 14.05
N LYS A 143 -4.67 0.04 13.94
CA LYS A 143 -5.81 0.05 14.88
C LYS A 143 -7.11 -0.39 14.20
N ASP A 144 -8.04 -0.95 14.96
CA ASP A 144 -9.37 -1.36 14.46
C ASP A 144 -10.41 -0.24 14.46
N THR A 145 -10.12 0.92 15.06
CA THR A 145 -11.08 2.03 15.21
C THR A 145 -11.66 2.52 13.87
N TRP A 146 -10.89 2.45 12.79
CA TRP A 146 -11.38 2.80 11.44
C TRP A 146 -12.25 1.69 10.82
N LEU A 147 -11.99 0.42 11.14
CA LEU A 147 -12.86 -0.70 10.74
C LEU A 147 -14.21 -0.60 11.45
N GLU A 148 -14.20 -0.35 12.76
CA GLU A 148 -15.40 -0.16 13.58
C GLU A 148 -16.25 1.01 13.05
N LYS A 149 -15.62 2.14 12.73
CA LYS A 149 -16.29 3.31 12.12
C LYS A 149 -16.95 2.98 10.78
N LEU A 150 -16.33 2.11 9.99
CA LEU A 150 -16.87 1.67 8.69
C LEU A 150 -17.80 0.46 8.81
N GLN A 151 -17.97 -0.10 10.01
CA GLN A 151 -18.72 -1.34 10.26
C GLN A 151 -18.20 -2.51 9.43
N LEU A 152 -16.89 -2.58 9.24
CA LEU A 152 -16.21 -3.66 8.53
C LEU A 152 -15.60 -4.63 9.54
N PRO A 153 -15.74 -5.95 9.35
CA PRO A 153 -14.98 -6.91 10.12
C PRO A 153 -13.52 -6.95 9.63
N ARG A 154 -12.65 -7.57 10.42
CA ARG A 154 -11.36 -8.08 9.94
C ARG A 154 -11.59 -9.11 8.82
N ASN A 155 -10.53 -9.42 8.05
CA ASN A 155 -10.58 -10.35 6.91
C ASN A 155 -11.63 -9.97 5.83
N SER A 156 -11.82 -8.68 5.58
CA SER A 156 -12.88 -8.17 4.71
C SER A 156 -12.41 -7.63 3.36
N PHE A 157 -11.08 -7.52 3.15
CA PHE A 157 -10.52 -7.00 1.91
C PHE A 157 -10.07 -8.12 0.98
N ASP A 158 -10.70 -8.23 -0.17
CA ASP A 158 -10.32 -9.18 -1.22
C ASP A 158 -9.04 -8.74 -1.95
N LEU A 159 -8.73 -7.44 -1.93
CA LEU A 159 -7.50 -6.88 -2.46
C LEU A 159 -6.91 -5.84 -1.50
N ILE A 160 -5.59 -5.88 -1.28
CA ILE A 160 -4.85 -4.80 -0.63
C ILE A 160 -3.72 -4.39 -1.57
N TYR A 161 -3.53 -3.10 -1.82
CA TYR A 161 -2.43 -2.58 -2.63
C TYR A 161 -1.46 -1.75 -1.79
N ASP A 162 -0.26 -2.28 -1.57
CA ASP A 162 0.81 -1.61 -0.84
C ASP A 162 1.82 -1.01 -1.83
N TYR A 163 1.84 0.32 -1.93
CA TYR A 163 2.84 1.07 -2.67
C TYR A 163 3.20 2.34 -1.92
N THR A 164 4.49 2.57 -1.73
CA THR A 164 5.05 3.65 -0.90
C THR A 164 4.60 3.65 0.57
N PHE A 165 3.91 2.59 1.04
CA PHE A 165 3.52 2.44 2.44
C PHE A 165 4.56 1.64 3.23
N PHE A 166 4.92 0.42 2.81
CA PHE A 166 5.95 -0.38 3.50
C PHE A 166 7.29 0.36 3.67
N CYS A 167 7.73 1.09 2.63
CA CYS A 167 8.97 1.87 2.71
C CYS A 167 8.84 3.13 3.57
N ALA A 168 7.63 3.60 3.86
CA ALA A 168 7.41 4.75 4.74
C ALA A 168 7.56 4.40 6.23
N LEU A 169 7.41 3.12 6.58
CA LEU A 169 7.47 2.61 7.95
C LEU A 169 8.92 2.41 8.41
N ASP A 170 9.18 2.77 9.68
CA ASP A 170 10.43 2.38 10.34
C ASP A 170 10.58 0.85 10.29
N PRO A 171 11.79 0.31 10.07
CA PRO A 171 12.00 -1.13 10.01
C PRO A 171 11.45 -1.92 11.20
N SER A 172 11.42 -1.32 12.40
CA SER A 172 10.84 -1.92 13.61
C SER A 172 9.33 -2.15 13.54
N MET A 173 8.62 -1.45 12.66
CA MET A 173 7.18 -1.57 12.51
C MET A 173 6.76 -2.63 11.48
N ARG A 174 7.71 -3.12 10.68
CA ARG A 174 7.44 -4.05 9.58
C ARG A 174 6.88 -5.42 10.03
N PRO A 175 7.25 -5.98 11.20
CA PRO A 175 6.58 -7.16 11.74
C PRO A 175 5.07 -6.95 11.93
N GLN A 176 4.69 -5.82 12.54
CA GLN A 176 3.28 -5.48 12.75
C GLN A 176 2.58 -5.13 11.45
N TRP A 177 3.27 -4.57 10.47
CA TRP A 177 2.71 -4.29 9.15
C TRP A 177 2.30 -5.59 8.45
N ALA A 178 3.18 -6.59 8.47
CA ALA A 178 2.88 -7.89 7.88
C ALA A 178 1.71 -8.55 8.61
N LEU A 179 1.72 -8.56 9.94
CA LEU A 179 0.62 -9.10 10.74
C LEU A 179 -0.70 -8.38 10.44
N ARG A 180 -0.65 -7.06 10.26
CA ARG A 180 -1.84 -6.28 9.99
C ARG A 180 -2.42 -6.60 8.61
N HIS A 181 -1.59 -6.79 7.59
CA HIS A 181 -2.05 -7.27 6.29
C HIS A 181 -2.73 -8.62 6.39
N THR A 182 -2.18 -9.58 7.17
CA THR A 182 -2.88 -10.85 7.37
C THR A 182 -4.25 -10.57 7.97
N GLN A 183 -4.38 -9.84 9.07
CA GLN A 183 -5.65 -9.55 9.75
C GLN A 183 -6.71 -8.79 8.92
N LEU A 184 -6.30 -8.06 7.88
CA LEU A 184 -7.22 -7.31 7.03
C LEU A 184 -7.65 -8.11 5.79
N LEU A 185 -6.77 -8.96 5.29
CA LEU A 185 -6.98 -9.72 4.06
C LEU A 185 -8.06 -10.79 4.22
N ALA A 186 -8.95 -10.88 3.25
CA ALA A 186 -9.94 -11.96 3.16
C ALA A 186 -9.27 -13.34 3.12
N ASP A 187 -10.00 -14.35 3.57
CA ASP A 187 -9.50 -15.74 3.58
C ASP A 187 -9.14 -16.23 2.18
N SER A 188 -8.18 -17.17 2.11
CA SER A 188 -7.80 -17.83 0.86
C SER A 188 -9.01 -18.60 0.28
N PRO A 189 -9.16 -18.67 -1.06
CA PRO A 189 -8.32 -18.07 -2.10
C PRO A 189 -8.76 -16.66 -2.53
N ARG A 190 -9.60 -15.96 -1.74
CA ARG A 190 -10.20 -14.69 -2.16
C ARG A 190 -9.24 -13.51 -2.02
N GLY A 191 -8.57 -13.42 -0.89
CA GLY A 191 -7.76 -12.27 -0.53
C GLY A 191 -6.37 -12.27 -1.17
N HIS A 192 -6.02 -11.17 -1.85
CA HIS A 192 -4.71 -10.94 -2.43
C HIS A 192 -4.09 -9.61 -1.96
N LEU A 193 -2.84 -9.63 -1.54
CA LEU A 193 -2.01 -8.45 -1.28
C LEU A 193 -1.08 -8.24 -2.48
N ILE A 194 -1.22 -7.10 -3.16
CA ILE A 194 -0.28 -6.65 -4.18
C ILE A 194 0.71 -5.71 -3.50
N CYS A 195 2.00 -6.02 -3.58
CA CYS A 195 3.08 -5.13 -3.16
C CYS A 195 3.83 -4.63 -4.39
N LEU A 196 3.90 -3.32 -4.56
CA LEU A 196 4.87 -2.71 -5.45
C LEU A 196 6.13 -2.37 -4.63
N GLU A 197 7.14 -3.20 -4.79
CA GLU A 197 8.38 -3.19 -4.02
C GLU A 197 9.26 -2.01 -4.47
N PHE A 198 9.22 -0.92 -3.69
CA PHE A 198 9.94 0.33 -3.93
C PHE A 198 10.37 0.96 -2.59
N PRO A 199 11.52 1.68 -2.51
CA PRO A 199 12.62 1.70 -3.47
C PRO A 199 13.58 0.53 -3.23
N ARG A 200 13.87 -0.24 -4.29
CA ARG A 200 14.78 -1.39 -4.22
C ARG A 200 16.26 -1.04 -4.44
N HIS A 201 16.52 0.02 -5.18
CA HIS A 201 17.88 0.46 -5.56
C HIS A 201 18.52 1.37 -4.50
N LYS A 202 17.78 1.73 -3.45
CA LYS A 202 18.28 2.56 -2.36
C LYS A 202 19.23 1.74 -1.48
N ASP A 203 20.40 2.30 -1.19
CA ASP A 203 21.35 1.73 -0.22
C ASP A 203 20.69 1.61 1.17
N THR A 204 20.74 0.40 1.73
CA THR A 204 20.12 0.05 3.02
C THR A 204 20.76 0.83 4.19
N SER A 205 22.00 1.28 4.04
CA SER A 205 22.72 2.11 5.01
C SER A 205 22.26 3.58 5.05
N LEU A 206 21.38 4.01 4.13
CA LEU A 206 20.77 5.35 4.13
C LEU A 206 19.43 5.42 4.90
N GLN A 207 19.25 6.48 5.69
CA GLN A 207 18.05 6.72 6.51
C GLN A 207 16.78 6.88 5.66
N GLY A 208 15.64 6.44 6.18
CA GLY A 208 14.32 6.69 5.59
C GLY A 208 13.47 7.66 6.42
N PRO A 209 12.19 7.87 6.03
CA PRO A 209 11.53 7.32 4.84
C PRO A 209 11.84 8.08 3.53
N PRO A 210 11.74 7.43 2.35
CA PRO A 210 11.49 6.00 2.20
C PRO A 210 12.72 5.20 2.62
N TRP A 211 12.53 4.12 3.37
CA TRP A 211 13.56 3.13 3.68
C TRP A 211 13.80 2.23 2.47
N ALA A 212 15.00 1.65 2.36
CA ALA A 212 15.23 0.61 1.37
C ALA A 212 14.27 -0.58 1.61
N SER A 213 13.68 -1.08 0.53
CA SER A 213 12.65 -2.11 0.56
C SER A 213 12.98 -3.19 -0.46
N THR A 214 13.93 -4.06 -0.12
CA THR A 214 14.34 -5.17 -0.98
C THR A 214 13.30 -6.29 -0.98
N SER A 215 13.30 -7.17 -1.98
CA SER A 215 12.43 -8.36 -2.02
C SER A 215 12.60 -9.23 -0.78
N GLU A 216 13.84 -9.31 -0.28
CA GLU A 216 14.22 -10.05 0.90
C GLU A 216 13.46 -9.52 2.14
N ALA A 217 13.29 -8.20 2.26
CA ALA A 217 12.51 -7.62 3.35
C ALA A 217 11.04 -8.05 3.27
N TYR A 218 10.42 -8.00 2.09
CA TYR A 218 9.05 -8.48 1.92
C TYR A 218 8.91 -9.97 2.24
N MET A 219 9.81 -10.82 1.74
CA MET A 219 9.84 -12.26 2.05
C MET A 219 9.97 -12.52 3.55
N ALA A 220 10.91 -11.84 4.23
CA ALA A 220 11.15 -12.03 5.65
C ALA A 220 9.91 -11.70 6.49
N HIS A 221 9.26 -10.56 6.21
CA HIS A 221 8.12 -10.09 7.01
C HIS A 221 6.82 -10.81 6.64
N LEU A 222 6.54 -11.02 5.35
CA LEU A 222 5.28 -11.64 4.92
C LEU A 222 5.25 -13.16 5.14
N ASN A 223 6.39 -13.86 5.12
CA ASN A 223 6.44 -15.26 5.54
C ASN A 223 6.35 -15.44 7.07
N HIS A 224 6.68 -14.39 7.85
CA HIS A 224 6.68 -14.44 9.31
C HIS A 224 5.92 -13.24 9.95
N PRO A 225 4.62 -13.07 9.68
CA PRO A 225 3.88 -11.90 10.14
C PRO A 225 3.86 -11.78 11.66
N GLY A 226 4.27 -10.61 12.16
CA GLY A 226 4.32 -10.30 13.60
C GLY A 226 5.56 -10.83 14.32
N GLU A 227 6.44 -11.58 13.66
CA GLU A 227 7.70 -12.03 14.24
C GLU A 227 8.78 -10.96 14.07
N GLU A 228 9.62 -10.78 15.10
CA GLU A 228 10.79 -9.90 15.00
C GLU A 228 11.80 -10.46 13.99
N ILE A 229 12.16 -9.63 13.01
CA ILE A 229 13.17 -9.95 12.00
C ILE A 229 14.42 -9.13 12.29
N PRO A 230 15.57 -9.77 12.58
CA PRO A 230 16.79 -9.03 12.86
C PRO A 230 17.33 -8.35 11.59
N TYR A 231 17.79 -7.12 11.77
CA TYR A 231 18.50 -6.35 10.78
C TYR A 231 19.97 -6.20 11.19
N ASP A 232 20.89 -6.28 10.24
CA ASP A 232 22.30 -6.06 10.50
C ASP A 232 22.63 -4.55 10.65
N ALA A 233 23.91 -4.23 10.87
CA ALA A 233 24.37 -2.84 11.00
C ALA A 233 24.13 -1.97 9.75
N ASN A 234 23.97 -2.60 8.58
CA ASN A 234 23.64 -1.93 7.31
C ASN A 234 22.14 -1.93 7.04
N ARG A 235 21.30 -2.36 8.00
CA ARG A 235 19.85 -2.54 7.88
C ARG A 235 19.45 -3.48 6.73
N GLN A 236 20.28 -4.46 6.43
CA GLN A 236 19.87 -5.60 5.63
C GLN A 236 19.12 -6.59 6.54
N CYS A 237 17.96 -7.06 6.10
CA CYS A 237 17.23 -8.08 6.84
C CYS A 237 17.97 -9.43 6.75
N SER A 238 18.05 -10.14 7.88
CA SER A 238 18.55 -11.51 7.91
C SER A 238 17.42 -12.48 7.58
N ILE A 239 17.55 -13.21 6.48
CA ILE A 239 16.64 -14.32 6.14
C ILE A 239 17.34 -15.62 6.49
N ASP A 240 16.64 -16.49 7.22
CA ASP A 240 17.00 -17.90 7.31
C ASP A 240 16.21 -18.67 6.23
N PRO A 241 16.83 -19.06 5.11
CA PRO A 241 16.14 -19.77 4.04
C PRO A 241 15.69 -21.18 4.45
N SER A 242 16.19 -21.72 5.56
CA SER A 242 15.78 -23.02 6.10
C SER A 242 14.54 -22.94 7.00
N LYS A 243 14.18 -21.73 7.46
CA LYS A 243 13.01 -21.51 8.30
C LYS A 243 11.75 -21.58 7.44
N ALA A 244 10.89 -22.55 7.75
CA ALA A 244 9.58 -22.65 7.12
C ALA A 244 8.71 -21.42 7.47
N PRO A 245 7.85 -20.95 6.56
CA PRO A 245 6.91 -19.86 6.85
C PRO A 245 6.08 -20.13 8.12
N SER A 246 5.72 -19.07 8.82
CA SER A 246 4.91 -19.18 10.03
C SER A 246 3.47 -19.62 9.68
N PRO A 247 2.68 -20.13 10.64
CA PRO A 247 1.28 -20.49 10.40
C PRO A 247 0.40 -19.34 9.89
N GLN A 248 0.81 -18.10 10.12
CA GLN A 248 0.13 -16.89 9.63
C GLN A 248 0.80 -16.31 8.38
N GLY A 249 1.90 -16.92 7.91
CA GLY A 249 2.67 -16.47 6.77
C GLY A 249 1.86 -16.42 5.50
N LEU A 250 2.04 -15.36 4.72
CA LEU A 250 1.50 -15.24 3.38
C LEU A 250 2.43 -15.95 2.38
N GLU A 251 1.85 -16.59 1.39
CA GLU A 251 2.58 -17.17 0.27
C GLU A 251 2.64 -16.19 -0.92
N ARG A 252 3.82 -16.04 -1.51
CA ARG A 252 4.00 -15.26 -2.74
C ARG A 252 3.58 -16.11 -3.94
N VAL A 253 2.48 -15.75 -4.58
CA VAL A 253 1.91 -16.48 -5.73
C VAL A 253 2.31 -15.89 -7.08
N ALA A 254 2.82 -14.65 -7.11
CA ALA A 254 3.42 -14.06 -8.30
C ALA A 254 4.53 -13.08 -7.94
N TYR A 255 5.52 -12.95 -8.81
CA TYR A 255 6.61 -11.99 -8.70
C TYR A 255 7.19 -11.66 -10.08
N TRP A 256 7.27 -10.37 -10.44
CA TRP A 256 7.84 -9.94 -11.71
C TRP A 256 8.37 -8.51 -11.68
N GLN A 257 9.12 -8.14 -12.71
CA GLN A 257 9.48 -6.76 -13.01
C GLN A 257 8.40 -6.15 -13.89
N PRO A 258 7.74 -5.05 -13.48
CA PRO A 258 6.71 -4.42 -14.29
C PRO A 258 7.33 -3.77 -15.53
N ALA A 259 6.59 -3.74 -16.64
CA ALA A 259 7.04 -3.12 -17.88
C ALA A 259 7.14 -1.59 -17.76
N ARG A 260 6.31 -0.99 -16.91
CA ARG A 260 6.25 0.45 -16.65
C ARG A 260 6.10 0.71 -15.16
N THR A 261 6.72 1.78 -14.68
CA THR A 261 6.56 2.29 -13.31
C THR A 261 6.70 3.82 -13.32
N HIS A 262 6.59 4.47 -12.16
CA HIS A 262 6.96 5.86 -11.98
C HIS A 262 8.46 6.08 -12.24
N GLU A 263 8.83 7.26 -12.74
CA GLU A 263 10.21 7.61 -13.09
C GLU A 263 11.23 7.35 -11.97
N VAL A 264 10.84 7.57 -10.70
CA VAL A 264 11.68 7.30 -9.53
C VAL A 264 12.05 5.81 -9.36
N GLY A 265 11.29 4.91 -9.97
CA GLY A 265 11.56 3.46 -9.98
C GLY A 265 12.52 3.05 -11.10
N ILE A 266 13.00 3.98 -11.93
CA ILE A 266 13.89 3.73 -13.07
C ILE A 266 15.29 4.27 -12.74
N VAL A 267 16.31 3.44 -12.89
CA VAL A 267 17.72 3.81 -12.70
C VAL A 267 18.50 3.41 -13.93
N GLU A 268 19.20 4.36 -14.54
CA GLU A 268 20.00 4.15 -15.77
C GLU A 268 19.19 3.52 -16.92
N GLY A 269 17.90 3.85 -17.02
CA GLY A 269 16.99 3.31 -18.03
C GLY A 269 16.34 1.98 -17.67
N GLU A 270 16.71 1.37 -16.55
CA GLU A 270 16.22 0.06 -16.11
C GLU A 270 15.20 0.16 -14.97
N VAL A 271 14.08 -0.54 -15.10
CA VAL A 271 13.05 -0.62 -14.06
C VAL A 271 13.54 -1.42 -12.85
N GLN A 272 13.72 -0.75 -11.72
CA GLN A 272 14.20 -1.36 -10.48
C GLN A 272 13.07 -1.96 -9.64
N ASP A 273 11.85 -1.44 -9.78
CA ASP A 273 10.69 -1.90 -9.03
C ASP A 273 10.36 -3.37 -9.34
N ARG A 274 9.69 -4.01 -8.39
CA ARG A 274 9.12 -5.35 -8.58
C ARG A 274 7.70 -5.34 -8.08
N VAL A 275 6.85 -6.17 -8.67
CA VAL A 275 5.50 -6.42 -8.17
C VAL A 275 5.44 -7.84 -7.66
N SER A 276 4.88 -8.02 -6.47
CA SER A 276 4.56 -9.32 -5.89
C SER A 276 3.10 -9.41 -5.51
N ILE A 277 2.51 -10.59 -5.72
CA ILE A 277 1.16 -10.91 -5.25
C ILE A 277 1.29 -11.98 -4.17
N TRP A 278 0.61 -11.75 -3.05
CA TRP A 278 0.62 -12.60 -1.87
C TRP A 278 -0.79 -12.99 -1.49
N ARG A 279 -0.96 -14.15 -0.90
CA ARG A 279 -2.24 -14.57 -0.30
C ARG A 279 -2.00 -15.43 0.94
N ARG A 280 -3.05 -15.67 1.72
CA ARG A 280 -3.01 -16.66 2.79
C ARG A 280 -2.86 -18.08 2.18
N PRO A 281 -2.18 -19.02 2.84
CA PRO A 281 -2.19 -20.43 2.45
C PRO A 281 -3.62 -21.00 2.46
N ASN A 282 -3.82 -22.06 1.66
CA ASN A 282 -5.10 -22.80 1.61
C ASN A 282 -5.34 -23.68 2.83
#